data_AF-A0A7J3C8E8-F1
#
_entry.id   AF-A0A7J3C8E8-F1
#
_cell.length_a   1.000
_cell.length_b   1.000
_cell.length_c   1.000
_cell.angle_alpha   90.00
_cell.angle_beta   90.00
_cell.angle_gamma   90.00
#
_symmetry.space_group_name_H-M   'P 1'
#
loop_
_entity.id
_entity.type
_entity.pdbx_description
1 polymer ?
#
loop_
_entity_poly.entity_id
_entity_poly.type
_entity_poly.pdbx_seq_one_letter_code
_entity_poly.pdbx_strand_id
1 'polypeptide(L)'
;MTGEGTKENCQKWAIPIPKEGTAELVYSSDELADELDLHNKTRCDCMAHYPKCPWIVIEKKPAGKIPHAVEQIKATIEAAKNKGYEIKYALLIYSGKFGRIGQFFQPRKSDDSPTGYVIYRIQTGKGQPITFSNNIKLWTLDERKIDEYTRKVKEKLDFYQD
;
A
#
# COMPACT_ATOMS: atom_id res chain seq x y z
N MET A 1 -22.80 4.93 -2.38
CA MET A 1 -21.41 5.02 -2.85
C MET A 1 -20.57 4.12 -1.97
N THR A 2 -19.86 3.14 -2.54
CA THR A 2 -18.94 2.30 -1.77
C THR A 2 -17.77 3.17 -1.32
N GLY A 3 -17.65 3.43 -0.02
CA GLY A 3 -16.75 4.43 0.59
C GLY A 3 -15.25 4.13 0.53
N GLU A 4 -14.75 3.52 -0.55
CA GLU A 4 -13.31 3.34 -0.78
C GLU A 4 -12.62 4.70 -0.94
N GLY A 5 -11.41 4.86 -0.39
CA GLY A 5 -10.63 6.09 -0.51
C GLY A 5 -11.09 7.29 0.32
N THR A 6 -12.07 7.12 1.22
CA THR A 6 -12.48 8.18 2.17
C THR A 6 -11.40 8.42 3.24
N LYS A 7 -11.38 9.63 3.82
CA LYS A 7 -10.42 10.00 4.89
C LYS A 7 -10.40 8.99 6.04
N GLU A 8 -11.57 8.60 6.53
CA GLU A 8 -11.71 7.64 7.63
C GLU A 8 -11.09 6.28 7.28
N ASN A 9 -11.35 5.77 6.07
CA ASN A 9 -10.78 4.50 5.62
C ASN A 9 -9.28 4.62 5.39
N CYS A 10 -8.81 5.71 4.81
CA CYS A 10 -7.38 5.95 4.62
C CYS A 10 -6.61 6.02 5.94
N GLN A 11 -7.19 6.60 6.99
CA GLN A 11 -6.60 6.57 8.33
C GLN A 11 -6.49 5.15 8.90
N LYS A 12 -7.47 4.28 8.62
CA LYS A 12 -7.41 2.86 9.01
C LYS A 12 -6.37 2.07 8.20
N TRP A 13 -6.18 2.43 6.93
CA TRP A 13 -5.29 1.74 6.00
C TRP A 13 -3.83 2.21 6.08
N ALA A 14 -3.58 3.40 6.61
CA ALA A 14 -2.26 3.91 6.96
C ALA A 14 -1.70 3.19 8.20
N ILE A 15 -1.32 1.92 8.02
CA ILE A 15 -0.81 1.05 9.07
C ILE A 15 0.54 1.58 9.63
N PRO A 16 0.80 1.46 10.94
CA PRO A 16 2.11 1.82 11.50
C PRO A 16 3.22 0.94 10.92
N ILE A 17 4.42 1.49 10.76
CA ILE A 17 5.59 0.78 10.24
C ILE A 17 6.63 0.67 11.36
N PRO A 18 7.17 -0.54 11.68
CA PRO A 18 8.03 -0.77 12.84
C PRO A 18 9.26 0.14 13.04
N LYS A 19 9.72 0.84 11.99
CA LYS A 19 10.84 1.80 12.07
C LYS A 19 10.44 3.24 11.71
N GLU A 20 9.31 3.42 11.05
CA GLU A 20 8.86 4.73 10.56
C GLU A 20 7.81 5.36 11.48
N GLY A 21 7.20 4.57 12.37
CA GLY A 21 6.19 5.03 13.33
C GLY A 21 4.77 4.94 12.78
N THR A 22 3.89 5.78 13.30
CA THR A 22 2.52 5.97 12.81
C THR A 22 2.48 7.08 11.76
N ALA A 23 1.53 7.02 10.83
CA ALA A 23 1.35 8.09 9.86
C ALA A 23 0.99 9.41 10.55
N GLU A 24 1.65 10.49 10.16
CA GLU A 24 1.40 11.86 10.66
C GLU A 24 0.42 12.60 9.76
N LEU A 25 0.48 12.31 8.46
CA LEU A 25 -0.39 12.90 7.45
C LEU A 25 -0.90 11.80 6.52
N VAL A 26 -2.19 11.85 6.21
CA VAL A 26 -2.85 10.87 5.34
C VAL A 26 -3.75 11.63 4.38
N TYR A 27 -3.53 11.48 3.09
CA TYR A 27 -4.42 11.95 2.05
C TYR A 27 -5.39 10.84 1.65
N SER A 28 -6.67 11.21 1.67
CA SER A 28 -7.76 10.48 1.03
C SER A 28 -7.64 10.56 -0.50
N SER A 29 -8.49 9.81 -1.21
CA SER A 29 -8.42 9.74 -2.67
C SER A 29 -8.66 11.09 -3.34
N ASP A 30 -9.53 11.93 -2.76
CA ASP A 30 -9.83 13.26 -3.29
C ASP A 30 -8.71 14.25 -2.95
N GLU A 31 -8.22 14.29 -1.71
CA GLU A 31 -7.06 15.11 -1.32
C GLU A 31 -5.81 14.76 -2.15
N LEU A 32 -5.61 13.46 -2.42
CA LEU A 32 -4.54 13.00 -3.31
C LEU A 32 -4.75 13.44 -4.76
N ALA A 33 -6.01 13.50 -5.22
CA ALA A 33 -6.31 14.00 -6.56
C ALA A 33 -5.98 15.48 -6.69
N ASP A 34 -6.31 16.27 -5.67
CA ASP A 34 -5.95 17.69 -5.59
C ASP A 34 -4.42 17.86 -5.57
N GLU A 35 -3.73 17.18 -4.65
CA GLU A 35 -2.29 17.33 -4.44
C GLU A 35 -1.47 16.95 -5.69
N LEU A 36 -1.89 15.90 -6.39
CA LEU A 36 -1.15 15.34 -7.52
C LEU A 36 -1.70 15.73 -8.91
N ASP A 37 -2.68 16.63 -9.00
CA ASP A 37 -3.43 16.97 -10.22
C ASP A 37 -4.00 15.73 -10.96
N LEU A 38 -4.59 14.81 -10.20
CA LEU A 38 -5.13 13.53 -10.68
C LEU A 38 -6.66 13.49 -10.77
N HIS A 39 -7.33 14.65 -10.83
CA HIS A 39 -8.76 14.70 -11.10
C HIS A 39 -9.13 13.93 -12.37
N ASN A 40 -10.09 13.00 -12.23
CA ASN A 40 -10.53 12.09 -13.30
C ASN A 40 -9.44 11.19 -13.90
N LYS A 41 -8.27 11.09 -13.27
CA LYS A 41 -7.19 10.20 -13.67
C LYS A 41 -7.10 9.00 -12.74
N THR A 42 -6.48 7.94 -13.24
CA THR A 42 -6.13 6.74 -12.48
C THR A 42 -5.22 7.11 -11.32
N ARG A 43 -5.62 6.75 -10.09
CA ARG A 43 -4.90 7.06 -8.86
C ARG A 43 -5.17 6.02 -7.77
N CYS A 44 -4.35 6.03 -6.73
CA CYS A 44 -4.56 5.21 -5.54
C CYS A 44 -5.69 5.74 -4.66
N ASP A 45 -6.14 4.88 -3.75
CA ASP A 45 -7.10 5.23 -2.73
C ASP A 45 -6.51 6.20 -1.69
N CYS A 46 -5.26 6.04 -1.29
CA CYS A 46 -4.63 6.87 -0.24
C CYS A 46 -3.13 7.07 -0.45
N MET A 47 -2.61 8.10 0.22
CA MET A 47 -1.17 8.35 0.38
C MET A 47 -0.89 8.83 1.80
N ALA A 48 0.17 8.34 2.42
CA ALA A 48 0.48 8.67 3.82
C ALA A 48 1.95 9.02 4.00
N HIS A 49 2.22 9.91 4.95
CA HIS A 49 3.55 10.36 5.34
C HIS A 49 3.85 9.94 6.77
N TYR A 50 5.10 9.56 7.04
CA TYR A 50 5.55 9.07 8.34
C TYR A 50 6.74 9.89 8.83
N PRO A 51 6.97 9.99 10.15
CA PRO A 51 8.01 10.86 10.71
C PRO A 51 9.42 10.61 10.18
N LYS A 52 9.77 9.34 9.89
CA LYS A 52 11.11 8.92 9.44
C LYS A 52 11.15 8.42 7.99
N CYS A 53 10.02 8.46 7.28
CA CYS A 53 9.91 7.98 5.91
C CYS A 53 9.19 8.97 5.01
N PRO A 54 9.64 9.13 3.75
CA PRO A 54 8.84 9.76 2.71
C PRO A 54 7.52 9.01 2.47
N TRP A 55 6.81 9.41 1.44
CA TRP A 55 5.44 8.99 1.25
C TRP A 55 5.29 7.51 0.91
N ILE A 56 4.19 6.91 1.35
CA ILE A 56 3.69 5.61 0.90
C ILE A 56 2.42 5.83 0.10
N VAL A 57 2.24 5.07 -0.98
CA VAL A 57 0.95 4.96 -1.67
C VAL A 57 0.25 3.68 -1.23
N ILE A 58 -1.05 3.78 -0.97
CA ILE A 58 -1.85 2.67 -0.43
C ILE A 58 -3.06 2.47 -1.33
N GLU A 59 -3.26 1.22 -1.74
CA GLU A 59 -4.39 0.83 -2.55
C GLU A 59 -5.17 -0.30 -1.87
N LYS A 60 -6.50 -0.20 -1.85
CA LYS A 60 -7.38 -1.26 -1.40
C LYS A 60 -8.15 -1.82 -2.59
N LYS A 61 -7.96 -3.11 -2.89
CA LYS A 61 -8.75 -3.80 -3.93
C LYS A 61 -9.12 -5.24 -3.57
N PRO A 62 -10.25 -5.74 -4.07
CA PRO A 62 -10.48 -7.19 -4.10
C PRO A 62 -9.35 -7.93 -4.79
N ALA A 63 -9.02 -9.13 -4.33
CA ALA A 63 -7.95 -9.94 -4.92
C ALA A 63 -8.18 -10.21 -6.42
N GLY A 64 -9.43 -10.21 -6.91
CA GLY A 64 -9.72 -10.30 -8.34
C GLY A 64 -9.30 -9.08 -9.18
N LYS A 65 -8.91 -7.96 -8.55
CA LYS A 65 -8.59 -6.67 -9.20
C LYS A 65 -7.14 -6.21 -8.96
N ILE A 66 -6.25 -7.13 -8.57
CA ILE A 66 -4.81 -6.84 -8.34
C ILE A 66 -4.13 -6.21 -9.56
N PRO A 67 -4.40 -6.62 -10.82
CA PRO A 67 -3.83 -5.94 -11.99
C PRO A 67 -4.15 -4.43 -12.02
N HIS A 68 -5.39 -4.05 -11.73
CA HIS A 68 -5.79 -2.64 -11.67
C HIS A 68 -5.11 -1.90 -10.51
N ALA A 69 -4.96 -2.55 -9.35
CA ALA A 69 -4.23 -1.97 -8.23
C ALA A 69 -2.77 -1.65 -8.61
N VAL A 70 -2.11 -2.54 -9.35
CA VAL A 70 -0.73 -2.33 -9.83
C VAL A 70 -0.67 -1.13 -10.79
N GLU A 71 -1.64 -0.97 -11.67
CA GLU A 71 -1.73 0.18 -12.57
C GLU A 71 -1.96 1.50 -11.82
N GLN A 72 -2.86 1.51 -10.84
CA GLN A 72 -3.15 2.68 -9.99
C GLN A 72 -1.94 3.10 -9.15
N ILE A 73 -1.25 2.14 -8.54
CA ILE A 73 -0.03 2.39 -7.77
C ILE A 73 1.06 2.96 -8.68
N LYS A 74 1.30 2.35 -9.84
CA LYS A 74 2.29 2.84 -10.79
C LYS A 74 1.98 4.27 -11.24
N ALA A 75 0.73 4.56 -11.61
CA ALA A 75 0.32 5.90 -12.05
C ALA A 75 0.52 6.94 -10.95
N THR A 76 0.15 6.61 -9.71
CA THR A 76 0.27 7.51 -8.56
C THR A 76 1.73 7.79 -8.20
N ILE A 77 2.60 6.78 -8.22
CA ILE A 77 4.03 6.95 -7.96
C ILE A 77 4.65 7.91 -8.98
N GLU A 78 4.35 7.74 -10.27
CA GLU A 78 4.89 8.63 -11.31
C GLU A 78 4.35 10.06 -11.19
N ALA A 79 3.08 10.24 -10.85
CA ALA A 79 2.49 11.56 -10.61
C ALA A 79 3.11 12.26 -9.39
N ALA A 80 3.26 11.52 -8.28
CA ALA A 80 3.91 12.00 -7.06
C ALA A 80 5.35 12.44 -7.34
N LYS A 81 6.10 11.65 -8.09
CA LYS A 81 7.46 11.98 -8.51
C LYS A 81 7.52 13.28 -9.32
N ASN A 82 6.60 13.47 -10.25
CA ASN A 82 6.53 14.71 -11.07
C ASN A 82 6.22 15.95 -10.22
N LYS A 83 5.57 15.77 -9.07
CA LYS A 83 5.28 16.82 -8.09
C LYS A 83 6.38 17.00 -7.03
N GLY A 84 7.47 16.24 -7.12
CA GLY A 84 8.58 16.31 -6.17
C GLY A 84 8.39 15.50 -4.88
N TYR A 85 7.34 14.68 -4.80
CA TYR A 85 7.18 13.74 -3.70
C TYR A 85 8.02 12.48 -3.91
N GLU A 86 8.84 12.15 -2.92
CA GLU A 86 9.52 10.86 -2.88
C GLU A 86 8.56 9.80 -2.32
N ILE A 87 8.14 8.86 -3.17
CA ILE A 87 7.46 7.65 -2.70
C ILE A 87 8.52 6.58 -2.40
N LYS A 88 8.56 6.07 -1.16
CA LYS A 88 9.47 4.96 -0.80
C LYS A 88 8.82 3.60 -0.80
N TYR A 89 7.54 3.53 -0.50
CA TYR A 89 6.84 2.27 -0.30
C TYR A 89 5.51 2.25 -1.05
N ALA A 90 5.03 1.04 -1.35
CA ALA A 90 3.71 0.80 -1.90
C ALA A 90 3.02 -0.33 -1.13
N LEU A 91 1.79 -0.12 -0.71
CA LEU A 91 1.00 -1.09 0.05
C LEU A 91 -0.29 -1.43 -0.68
N LEU A 92 -0.53 -2.72 -0.86
CA LEU A 92 -1.81 -3.25 -1.32
C LEU A 92 -2.53 -3.96 -0.18
N ILE A 93 -3.64 -3.38 0.24
CA ILE A 93 -4.61 -4.04 1.12
C ILE A 93 -5.58 -4.80 0.23
N TYR A 94 -5.62 -6.13 0.36
CA TYR A 94 -6.54 -6.94 -0.43
C TYR A 94 -7.68 -7.54 0.39
N SER A 95 -8.81 -7.68 -0.27
CA SER A 95 -10.01 -8.35 0.24
C SER A 95 -10.29 -9.64 -0.53
N GLY A 96 -10.89 -10.62 0.16
CA GLY A 96 -11.31 -11.88 -0.46
C GLY A 96 -10.17 -12.84 -0.81
N LYS A 97 -10.48 -13.81 -1.68
CA LYS A 97 -9.57 -14.90 -2.07
C LYS A 97 -9.03 -14.67 -3.48
N PHE A 98 -7.78 -15.06 -3.71
CA PHE A 98 -7.13 -14.91 -5.02
C PHE A 98 -7.79 -15.77 -6.13
N GLY A 99 -8.33 -16.95 -5.83
CA GLY A 99 -8.98 -17.77 -6.86
C GLY A 99 -8.12 -17.95 -8.11
N ARG A 100 -8.67 -17.67 -9.30
CA ARG A 100 -7.93 -17.72 -10.58
C ARG A 100 -6.83 -16.66 -10.69
N ILE A 101 -6.98 -15.48 -10.06
CA ILE A 101 -5.92 -14.47 -10.08
C ILE A 101 -4.65 -14.97 -9.39
N GLY A 102 -4.81 -15.91 -8.44
CA GLY A 102 -3.72 -16.59 -7.72
C GLY A 102 -2.72 -17.29 -8.65
N GLN A 103 -3.17 -17.70 -9.84
CA GLN A 103 -2.30 -18.30 -10.86
C GLN A 103 -1.32 -17.30 -11.48
N PHE A 104 -1.63 -16.00 -11.39
CA PHE A 104 -0.86 -14.90 -11.97
C PHE A 104 -0.26 -13.97 -10.92
N PHE A 105 -0.93 -13.81 -9.77
CA PHE A 105 -0.57 -12.89 -8.70
C PHE A 105 -0.89 -13.50 -7.34
N GLN A 106 0.05 -13.53 -6.41
CA GLN A 106 -0.23 -13.96 -5.05
C GLN A 106 0.74 -13.36 -4.02
N PRO A 107 0.34 -13.19 -2.76
CA PRO A 107 1.24 -12.82 -1.68
C PRO A 107 2.24 -13.95 -1.43
N ARG A 108 3.50 -13.60 -1.19
CA ARG A 108 4.51 -14.52 -0.66
C ARG A 108 5.21 -13.89 0.53
N LYS A 109 5.63 -14.74 1.47
CA LYS A 109 6.41 -14.29 2.63
C LYS A 109 7.69 -13.62 2.16
N SER A 110 8.05 -12.51 2.79
CA SER A 110 9.28 -11.77 2.52
C SER A 110 9.66 -10.97 3.75
N ASP A 111 10.94 -11.06 4.12
CA ASP A 111 11.52 -10.29 5.23
C ASP A 111 11.75 -8.81 4.84
N ASP A 112 11.65 -8.48 3.55
CA ASP A 112 11.80 -7.13 3.00
C ASP A 112 10.49 -6.31 3.07
N SER A 113 9.47 -6.82 3.76
CA SER A 113 8.18 -6.15 3.93
C SER A 113 7.83 -6.09 5.42
N PRO A 114 7.46 -4.92 5.94
CA PRO A 114 7.04 -4.80 7.32
C PRO A 114 5.72 -5.55 7.58
N THR A 115 4.93 -5.86 6.54
CA THR A 115 3.73 -6.72 6.66
C THR A 115 4.07 -8.21 6.65
N GLY A 116 5.33 -8.56 6.35
CA GLY A 116 5.81 -9.92 6.13
C GLY A 116 5.46 -10.52 4.77
N TYR A 117 4.77 -9.77 3.90
CA TYR A 117 4.34 -10.25 2.58
C TYR A 117 4.54 -9.22 1.47
N VAL A 118 4.83 -9.72 0.27
CA VAL A 118 4.95 -8.97 -0.99
C VAL A 118 4.10 -9.66 -2.05
N ILE A 119 3.50 -8.90 -2.97
CA ILE A 119 2.81 -9.48 -4.14
C ILE A 119 3.83 -9.96 -5.15
N TYR A 120 3.71 -11.22 -5.56
CA TYR A 120 4.49 -11.81 -6.63
C TYR A 120 3.63 -11.97 -7.87
N ARG A 121 4.18 -11.63 -9.04
CA ARG A 121 3.68 -12.08 -10.34
C ARG A 121 4.23 -13.47 -10.65
N ILE A 122 3.37 -14.41 -10.99
CA ILE A 122 3.73 -15.77 -11.35
C ILE A 122 3.81 -15.87 -12.88
N GLN A 123 4.98 -16.26 -13.40
CA GLN A 123 5.20 -16.55 -14.82
C GLN A 123 5.83 -17.94 -14.94
N THR A 124 5.16 -18.86 -15.63
CA THR A 124 5.71 -20.17 -16.04
C THR A 124 6.51 -20.87 -14.92
N GLY A 125 5.94 -20.98 -13.71
CA GLY A 125 6.54 -21.66 -12.55
C GLY A 125 7.54 -20.83 -11.73
N LYS A 126 8.01 -19.67 -12.21
CA LYS A 126 8.84 -18.73 -11.45
C LYS A 126 8.01 -17.53 -11.01
N GLY A 127 8.06 -17.21 -9.72
CA GLY A 127 7.44 -16.02 -9.17
C GLY A 127 8.47 -14.90 -9.05
N GLN A 128 8.12 -13.69 -9.47
CA GLN A 128 8.92 -12.48 -9.23
C GLN A 128 8.12 -11.48 -8.40
N PRO A 129 8.73 -10.80 -7.42
CA PRO A 129 8.04 -9.74 -6.69
C PRO A 129 7.64 -8.62 -7.65
N ILE A 130 6.49 -8.01 -7.45
CA ILE A 130 6.13 -6.77 -8.15
C ILE A 130 6.97 -5.65 -7.56
N THR A 131 7.69 -4.97 -8.44
CA THR A 131 8.46 -3.77 -8.13
C THR A 131 8.06 -2.63 -9.05
N PHE A 132 8.07 -1.41 -8.51
CA PHE A 132 7.86 -0.17 -9.26
C PHE A 132 9.19 0.58 -9.43
N SER A 133 9.14 1.83 -9.89
CA SER A 133 10.32 2.69 -10.03
C SER A 133 11.12 2.73 -8.74
N ASN A 134 12.46 2.85 -8.85
CA ASN A 134 13.40 2.75 -7.73
C ASN A 134 13.31 1.45 -6.91
N ASN A 135 12.85 0.36 -7.52
CA ASN A 135 12.74 -0.97 -6.90
C ASN A 135 11.78 -1.02 -5.69
N ILE A 136 10.77 -0.14 -5.66
CA ILE A 136 9.74 -0.14 -4.63
C ILE A 136 8.93 -1.44 -4.74
N LYS A 137 9.07 -2.34 -3.76
CA LYS A 137 8.32 -3.61 -3.72
C LYS A 137 6.86 -3.34 -3.34
N LEU A 138 5.94 -4.08 -3.96
CA LEU A 138 4.53 -4.03 -3.59
C LEU A 138 4.26 -4.88 -2.35
N TRP A 139 4.33 -4.25 -1.18
CA TRP A 139 3.93 -4.88 0.07
C TRP A 139 2.44 -5.19 0.06
N THR A 140 2.03 -6.14 0.89
CA THR A 140 0.62 -6.50 0.95
C THR A 140 0.14 -6.96 2.31
N LEU A 141 -1.12 -6.68 2.59
CA LEU A 141 -1.81 -7.07 3.81
C LEU A 141 -3.22 -7.53 3.48
N ASP A 142 -3.63 -8.66 4.07
CA ASP A 142 -5.03 -9.08 4.05
C ASP A 142 -5.82 -8.11 4.92
N GLU A 143 -6.92 -7.55 4.42
CA GLU A 143 -7.72 -6.55 5.15
C GLU A 143 -8.13 -7.04 6.54
N ARG A 144 -8.37 -8.35 6.68
CA ARG A 144 -8.81 -8.98 7.94
C ARG A 144 -7.72 -9.00 9.01
N LYS A 145 -6.48 -8.68 8.64
CA LYS A 145 -5.30 -8.67 9.52
C LYS A 145 -4.84 -7.26 9.89
N ILE A 146 -5.51 -6.21 9.43
CA ILE A 146 -5.12 -4.82 9.69
C ILE A 146 -5.07 -4.53 11.20
N ASP A 147 -6.12 -4.89 11.93
CA ASP A 147 -6.20 -4.62 13.37
C ASP A 147 -5.15 -5.41 14.16
N GLU A 148 -5.00 -6.70 13.83
CA GLU A 148 -3.99 -7.57 14.44
C GLU A 148 -2.57 -7.03 14.19
N TYR A 149 -2.28 -6.62 12.95
CA TYR A 149 -1.01 -6.06 12.56
C TYR A 149 -0.71 -4.76 13.31
N THR A 150 -1.67 -3.82 13.27
CA THR A 150 -1.55 -2.50 13.88
C THR A 150 -1.28 -2.62 15.37
N ARG A 151 -2.03 -3.48 16.08
CA ARG A 151 -1.83 -3.73 17.51
C ARG A 151 -0.42 -4.25 17.80
N LYS A 152 0.03 -5.28 17.07
CA LYS A 152 1.37 -5.88 17.24
C LYS A 152 2.51 -4.90 17.00
N VAL A 153 2.35 -3.99 16.05
CA VAL A 153 3.39 -2.98 15.76
C VAL A 153 3.37 -1.87 16.80
N LYS A 154 2.20 -1.39 17.23
CA LYS A 154 2.10 -0.38 18.30
C LYS A 154 2.67 -0.87 19.62
N GLU A 155 2.34 -2.10 20.04
CA GLU A 155 2.92 -2.73 21.24
C GLU A 155 4.46 -2.73 21.19
N LYS A 156 5.06 -2.89 20.00
CA LYS A 156 6.51 -2.79 19.83
C LYS A 156 7.02 -1.36 19.84
N LEU A 157 6.33 -0.44 19.16
CA LEU A 157 6.73 0.97 19.10
C LEU A 157 6.72 1.60 20.50
N ASP A 158 5.70 1.31 21.30
CA ASP A 158 5.56 1.79 22.67
C ASP A 158 6.68 1.22 23.57
N PHE A 159 7.05 -0.06 23.38
CA PHE A 159 8.17 -0.69 24.10
C PHE A 159 9.54 -0.04 23.81
N TYR A 160 9.70 0.66 22.69
CA TYR A 160 10.95 1.36 22.35
C TYR A 160 10.93 2.86 22.73
N GLN A 161 9.88 3.32 23.42
CA GLN A 161 9.75 4.70 23.90
C GLN A 161 9.94 4.86 25.42
N ASP A 162 10.16 3.76 26.15
CA ASP A 162 10.65 3.71 27.55
C ASP A 162 12.18 3.57 27.63
#